data_AF-A0AAX4JEQ1-F1
#
_entry.id   AF-A0AAX4JEQ1-F1
#
_cell.length_a   1.000
_cell.length_b   1.000
_cell.length_c   1.000
_cell.angle_alpha   90.00
_cell.angle_beta   90.00
_cell.angle_gamma   90.00
#
_symmetry.space_group_name_H-M   'P 1'
#
loop_
_entity.id
_entity.type
_entity.pdbx_description
1 polymer ?
#
loop_
_entity_poly.entity_id
_entity_poly.type
_entity_poly.pdbx_seq_one_letter_code
_entity_poly.pdbx_strand_id
1 'polypeptide(L)'
;MNKKKENTKKSIFNVEKKENTRKSIFSVESNDNKKKPIFEKTDTKKKPTSEKTDTKKKIISEKTDAKKENTSDAEKNNKVANETEKIDKNKVKRNNKIVKKQKRNEDIKNGIKKPKITDNEKNKTILNNAKTETTTGKVKTEKNKATADKVKTEKSKANTGNAKRAKNQKFEKTMEKDKTNKNKLITDKKQETCGVKLTKLETEILHKGTIKDKINLLTLICSKNPSDFNYKNLMFYTENQRNDVIYLTLKNIKDLLISKGVPENIYIKQKITKCLEINVKNTFIKTKVLRLIYELLKNNILFVELIYSFINKIGDKKDIETYVRENLMSLYNINEEVILYNVEDFIFKNMNFKCINSILKFLGSVTPSDKNKIIDLYKSILDNLHEFKDEQKNIITENCLEQLSSVLELIDEPKIFMDKNLENILRNNWSTDKAAFSSVKILFLCQSELLKTFIIKLLKNLYFYKSKDIKVIYQYIVKIFDHDKDTSFIKEIFNSAIFYKKDFLIGMLSILIKNKIGDIYSLEIIENHYSVIVRKMVKTILNKEYEIIQLDPFDNIQIEAYEEIFK
;
A
#
# COMPACT_ATOMS: atom_id res chain seq x y z
N MET A 1 57.54 -41.55 34.76
CA MET A 1 58.19 -41.62 33.43
C MET A 1 57.41 -40.67 32.52
N ASN A 2 57.91 -39.54 32.00
CA ASN A 2 59.21 -39.11 31.45
C ASN A 2 59.29 -39.23 29.91
N LYS A 3 59.60 -38.10 29.26
CA LYS A 3 59.85 -37.82 27.81
C LYS A 3 58.68 -37.67 26.82
N LYS A 4 58.51 -36.39 26.41
CA LYS A 4 57.97 -35.90 25.13
C LYS A 4 58.46 -36.68 23.89
N LYS A 5 57.73 -36.52 22.77
CA LYS A 5 58.33 -36.00 21.52
C LYS A 5 57.30 -35.28 20.63
N GLU A 6 57.75 -34.21 19.98
CA GLU A 6 57.01 -33.41 19.00
C GLU A 6 57.53 -33.74 17.59
N ASN A 7 56.69 -33.61 16.55
CA ASN A 7 57.01 -33.15 15.19
C ASN A 7 55.80 -33.35 14.24
N THR A 8 55.62 -32.66 13.11
CA THR A 8 55.65 -31.23 12.73
C THR A 8 55.48 -31.18 11.19
N LYS A 9 54.48 -30.41 10.71
CA LYS A 9 54.42 -29.67 9.42
C LYS A 9 54.88 -30.31 8.09
N LYS A 10 53.94 -30.43 7.13
CA LYS A 10 53.93 -29.99 5.69
C LYS A 10 52.90 -30.84 4.91
N SER A 11 52.03 -30.42 3.96
CA SER A 11 51.70 -29.19 3.20
C SER A 11 52.00 -29.27 1.69
N ILE A 12 51.01 -28.83 0.87
CA ILE A 12 51.07 -28.41 -0.56
C ILE A 12 50.66 -29.43 -1.66
N PHE A 13 49.66 -28.98 -2.44
CA PHE A 13 49.22 -29.28 -3.82
C PHE A 13 49.93 -30.31 -4.72
N ASN A 14 49.13 -31.18 -5.37
CA ASN A 14 48.71 -31.07 -6.78
C ASN A 14 47.44 -31.96 -6.97
N VAL A 15 46.42 -31.70 -7.79
CA VAL A 15 46.29 -31.13 -9.15
C VAL A 15 46.72 -32.09 -10.27
N GLU A 16 45.78 -32.91 -10.75
CA GLU A 16 45.74 -33.36 -12.15
C GLU A 16 44.54 -32.70 -12.85
N LYS A 17 44.81 -32.02 -13.98
CA LYS A 17 43.82 -31.86 -15.06
C LYS A 17 44.12 -32.93 -16.11
N LYS A 18 43.09 -33.45 -16.78
CA LYS A 18 43.26 -34.02 -18.13
C LYS A 18 42.32 -33.31 -19.09
N GLU A 19 42.93 -32.65 -20.07
CA GLU A 19 42.25 -32.07 -21.22
C GLU A 19 41.85 -33.17 -22.20
N ASN A 20 40.93 -32.87 -23.11
CA ASN A 20 41.06 -33.38 -24.47
C ASN A 20 40.55 -32.34 -25.47
N THR A 21 41.27 -32.14 -26.56
CA THR A 21 41.06 -31.00 -27.49
C THR A 21 41.05 -31.47 -28.95
N ARG A 22 40.38 -30.69 -29.81
CA ARG A 22 40.46 -30.55 -31.29
C ARG A 22 39.05 -30.28 -31.87
N LYS A 23 38.83 -29.51 -32.95
CA LYS A 23 39.55 -28.45 -33.71
C LYS A 23 38.44 -27.77 -34.55
N SER A 24 38.21 -26.45 -34.53
CA SER A 24 38.96 -25.33 -35.15
C SER A 24 39.07 -25.37 -36.69
N ILE A 25 38.35 -24.44 -37.34
CA ILE A 25 38.45 -23.82 -38.70
C ILE A 25 37.25 -22.82 -38.71
N PHE A 26 37.30 -21.54 -39.10
CA PHE A 26 38.10 -20.82 -40.11
C PHE A 26 38.88 -19.61 -39.54
N SER A 27 39.69 -18.95 -40.38
CA SER A 27 40.57 -17.83 -40.03
C SER A 27 40.30 -16.54 -40.82
N VAL A 28 40.39 -15.41 -40.11
CA VAL A 28 41.17 -14.19 -40.42
C VAL A 28 41.29 -13.75 -41.90
N GLU A 29 40.92 -12.49 -42.16
CA GLU A 29 41.77 -11.58 -42.94
C GLU A 29 41.64 -10.13 -42.44
N SER A 30 42.64 -9.28 -42.74
CA SER A 30 42.82 -7.96 -42.12
C SER A 30 43.63 -7.02 -43.04
N ASN A 31 43.35 -5.71 -43.05
CA ASN A 31 44.32 -4.72 -43.52
C ASN A 31 44.06 -3.28 -43.01
N ASP A 32 45.15 -2.57 -42.73
CA ASP A 32 45.19 -1.16 -42.34
C ASP A 32 45.25 -0.21 -43.56
N ASN A 33 44.80 1.05 -43.41
CA ASN A 33 45.70 2.23 -43.30
C ASN A 33 44.99 3.61 -43.43
N LYS A 34 45.33 4.51 -42.49
CA LYS A 34 45.65 5.95 -42.67
C LYS A 34 44.84 6.80 -43.68
N LYS A 35 44.09 7.81 -43.18
CA LYS A 35 44.51 9.25 -43.19
C LYS A 35 43.47 10.22 -42.57
N LYS A 36 43.98 11.17 -41.78
CA LYS A 36 43.50 12.57 -41.60
C LYS A 36 44.48 13.48 -42.42
N PRO A 37 44.30 14.81 -42.64
CA PRO A 37 43.55 15.76 -41.79
C PRO A 37 42.85 16.99 -42.47
N ILE A 38 42.24 17.84 -41.62
CA ILE A 38 42.17 19.33 -41.69
C ILE A 38 41.16 20.05 -42.63
N PHE A 39 40.46 21.02 -42.00
CA PHE A 39 39.72 22.23 -42.43
C PHE A 39 39.46 22.54 -43.91
N GLU A 40 38.25 23.08 -44.17
CA GLU A 40 38.10 24.49 -44.56
C GLU A 40 36.77 25.12 -44.09
N LYS A 41 36.61 26.44 -44.25
CA LYS A 41 35.39 27.25 -43.96
C LYS A 41 34.94 27.97 -45.22
N THR A 42 33.65 28.28 -45.36
CA THR A 42 33.22 29.59 -45.90
C THR A 42 31.73 29.88 -45.67
N ASP A 43 31.41 31.16 -45.41
CA ASP A 43 30.05 31.71 -45.39
C ASP A 43 29.62 32.23 -46.78
N THR A 44 28.31 32.29 -47.06
CA THR A 44 27.56 33.48 -47.55
C THR A 44 26.08 33.10 -47.81
N LYS A 45 25.07 33.67 -47.13
CA LYS A 45 24.51 35.04 -47.12
C LYS A 45 23.58 35.42 -48.31
N LYS A 46 22.25 35.36 -48.09
CA LYS A 46 21.17 36.37 -48.38
C LYS A 46 19.79 35.67 -48.26
N LYS A 47 18.75 36.10 -47.50
CA LYS A 47 18.33 37.37 -46.84
C LYS A 47 17.74 38.42 -47.84
N PRO A 48 16.76 39.28 -47.45
CA PRO A 48 15.39 39.03 -46.95
C PRO A 48 14.31 40.03 -47.48
N THR A 49 13.08 39.97 -46.94
CA THR A 49 12.13 41.10 -46.75
C THR A 49 11.30 40.80 -45.46
N SER A 50 11.29 41.60 -44.38
CA SER A 50 10.65 42.92 -44.11
C SER A 50 9.12 42.84 -43.87
N GLU A 51 8.44 43.55 -42.96
CA GLU A 51 8.71 44.46 -41.81
C GLU A 51 7.33 44.65 -41.07
N LYS A 52 7.04 45.38 -39.96
CA LYS A 52 7.69 46.36 -39.04
C LYS A 52 7.02 46.15 -37.64
N THR A 53 6.63 47.03 -36.67
CA THR A 53 6.68 48.45 -36.19
C THR A 53 6.13 48.43 -34.73
N ASP A 54 6.37 49.34 -33.76
CA ASP A 54 7.52 50.22 -33.49
C ASP A 54 7.54 50.81 -32.04
N THR A 55 8.73 51.06 -31.46
CA THR A 55 9.05 52.00 -30.33
C THR A 55 8.44 51.86 -28.92
N LYS A 56 8.91 52.50 -27.82
CA LYS A 56 10.02 53.46 -27.47
C LYS A 56 10.50 53.14 -26.01
N LYS A 57 11.80 53.18 -25.61
CA LYS A 57 12.65 54.31 -25.09
C LYS A 57 12.08 55.01 -23.82
N LYS A 58 12.80 55.59 -22.82
CA LYS A 58 14.24 55.93 -22.47
C LYS A 58 14.29 56.18 -20.91
N ILE A 59 15.38 56.45 -20.14
CA ILE A 59 16.78 55.95 -19.98
C ILE A 59 17.54 56.73 -18.83
N ILE A 60 18.50 56.13 -18.07
CA ILE A 60 19.58 56.79 -17.23
C ILE A 60 19.09 57.59 -15.95
N SER A 61 19.81 57.89 -14.83
CA SER A 61 21.22 57.84 -14.30
C SER A 61 21.33 57.70 -12.74
N GLU A 62 22.53 57.34 -12.26
CA GLU A 62 23.38 57.88 -11.14
C GLU A 62 22.87 59.05 -10.22
N LYS A 63 23.36 59.37 -8.98
CA LYS A 63 24.38 58.83 -8.02
C LYS A 63 24.28 59.52 -6.62
N THR A 64 25.18 59.14 -5.67
CA THR A 64 25.72 59.92 -4.51
C THR A 64 24.84 60.39 -3.33
N ASP A 65 24.99 59.71 -2.19
CA ASP A 65 25.56 60.17 -0.90
C ASP A 65 25.08 61.41 -0.09
N ALA A 66 24.94 61.14 1.23
CA ALA A 66 25.39 61.94 2.41
C ALA A 66 24.42 62.80 3.27
N LYS A 67 24.34 62.39 4.56
CA LYS A 67 24.25 63.16 5.84
C LYS A 67 22.97 63.93 6.25
N LYS A 68 22.53 63.60 7.50
CA LYS A 68 21.98 64.46 8.58
C LYS A 68 20.66 65.23 8.31
N GLU A 69 19.80 65.56 9.27
CA GLU A 69 19.58 65.16 10.68
C GLU A 69 18.11 65.47 11.06
N ASN A 70 17.61 64.93 12.20
CA ASN A 70 16.61 65.47 13.15
C ASN A 70 15.58 66.55 12.65
N THR A 71 14.25 66.45 12.85
CA THR A 71 13.42 65.78 13.88
C THR A 71 11.96 65.54 13.40
N SER A 72 11.23 64.61 14.04
CA SER A 72 9.92 64.83 14.72
C SER A 72 9.12 63.53 14.91
N ASP A 73 8.23 63.51 15.91
CA ASP A 73 7.60 62.31 16.45
C ASP A 73 6.22 61.97 15.84
N ALA A 74 6.07 60.74 15.34
CA ALA A 74 4.81 59.97 15.34
C ALA A 74 5.03 58.47 15.00
N GLU A 75 4.00 57.65 15.21
CA GLU A 75 3.79 56.32 14.59
C GLU A 75 4.79 55.17 14.85
N LYS A 76 5.26 54.97 16.08
CA LYS A 76 5.78 53.63 16.52
C LYS A 76 5.25 53.17 17.88
N ASN A 77 3.95 52.88 17.96
CA ASN A 77 3.37 52.18 19.11
C ASN A 77 2.11 51.36 18.76
N ASN A 78 2.25 50.26 18.00
CA ASN A 78 1.14 49.31 17.78
C ASN A 78 1.54 47.89 17.30
N LYS A 79 2.62 47.30 17.86
CA LYS A 79 3.04 45.93 17.45
C LYS A 79 3.58 44.98 18.54
N VAL A 80 3.52 45.35 19.82
CA VAL A 80 4.05 44.54 20.94
C VAL A 80 2.95 43.92 21.82
N ALA A 81 1.72 44.45 21.79
CA ALA A 81 0.63 44.02 22.67
C ALA A 81 -0.02 42.65 22.33
N ASN A 82 0.23 42.08 21.15
CA ASN A 82 -0.54 40.94 20.62
C ASN A 82 0.11 39.55 20.84
N GLU A 83 1.28 39.47 21.48
CA GLU A 83 1.96 38.19 21.73
C GLU A 83 1.84 37.71 23.20
N THR A 84 1.84 38.62 24.17
CA THR A 84 1.67 38.29 25.61
C THR A 84 0.30 37.67 25.90
N GLU A 85 -0.77 38.23 25.33
CA GLU A 85 -2.17 37.78 25.48
C GLU A 85 -2.41 36.30 25.07
N LYS A 86 -1.56 35.73 24.19
CA LYS A 86 -1.67 34.34 23.71
C LYS A 86 -0.93 33.32 24.58
N ILE A 87 -0.03 33.76 25.45
CA ILE A 87 0.80 32.86 26.28
C ILE A 87 0.02 32.35 27.49
N ASP A 88 -0.67 33.21 28.24
CA ASP A 88 -1.37 32.79 29.46
C ASP A 88 -2.64 31.97 29.20
N LYS A 89 -3.35 32.22 28.09
CA LYS A 89 -4.51 31.42 27.67
C LYS A 89 -4.16 29.93 27.42
N ASN A 90 -2.87 29.60 27.23
CA ASN A 90 -2.35 28.23 27.16
C ASN A 90 -1.86 27.67 28.51
N LYS A 91 -1.37 28.49 29.45
CA LYS A 91 -1.07 28.03 30.83
C LYS A 91 -2.33 27.56 31.55
N VAL A 92 -3.40 28.35 31.51
CA VAL A 92 -4.68 28.02 32.18
C VAL A 92 -5.26 26.69 31.68
N LYS A 93 -5.15 26.40 30.38
CA LYS A 93 -5.61 25.11 29.79
C LYS A 93 -4.75 23.91 30.19
N ARG A 94 -3.47 24.08 30.54
CA ARG A 94 -2.62 22.98 31.06
C ARG A 94 -2.97 22.64 32.51
N ASN A 95 -3.10 23.62 33.40
CA ASN A 95 -3.37 23.36 34.82
C ASN A 95 -4.71 22.63 35.05
N ASN A 96 -5.78 23.04 34.35
CA ASN A 96 -7.09 22.37 34.43
C ASN A 96 -7.08 20.90 33.95
N LYS A 97 -6.06 20.46 33.21
CA LYS A 97 -5.91 19.05 32.77
C LYS A 97 -5.12 18.20 33.76
N ILE A 98 -4.37 18.82 34.69
CA ILE A 98 -3.63 18.15 35.77
C ILE A 98 -4.54 17.88 36.97
N VAL A 99 -5.30 18.89 37.41
CA VAL A 99 -6.25 18.76 38.55
C VAL A 99 -7.31 17.66 38.29
N LYS A 100 -7.81 17.55 37.05
CA LYS A 100 -8.73 16.47 36.65
C LYS A 100 -8.09 15.07 36.55
N LYS A 101 -6.77 14.95 36.61
CA LYS A 101 -6.07 13.65 36.73
C LYS A 101 -5.81 13.26 38.19
N GLN A 102 -5.54 14.23 39.08
CA GLN A 102 -5.32 13.94 40.50
C GLN A 102 -6.60 13.45 41.20
N LYS A 103 -7.75 14.11 40.98
CA LYS A 103 -9.04 13.64 41.55
C LYS A 103 -9.45 12.22 41.12
N ARG A 104 -8.91 11.68 40.02
CA ARG A 104 -9.20 10.30 39.59
C ARG A 104 -8.34 9.22 40.25
N ASN A 105 -7.31 9.61 41.02
CA ASN A 105 -6.44 8.66 41.72
C ASN A 105 -6.79 8.53 43.21
N GLU A 106 -7.54 9.48 43.78
CA GLU A 106 -8.04 9.40 45.16
C GLU A 106 -9.20 8.41 45.27
N ASP A 107 -10.16 8.47 44.32
CA ASP A 107 -11.31 7.55 44.20
C ASP A 107 -10.92 6.06 44.02
N ILE A 108 -9.64 5.76 43.74
CA ILE A 108 -9.12 4.39 43.56
C ILE A 108 -8.52 3.82 44.86
N LYS A 109 -8.22 4.65 45.87
CA LYS A 109 -7.60 4.19 47.12
C LYS A 109 -8.58 3.66 48.18
N ASN A 110 -9.85 4.06 48.12
CA ASN A 110 -10.90 3.64 49.05
C ASN A 110 -11.85 2.63 48.37
N GLY A 111 -11.43 1.37 48.26
CA GLY A 111 -12.15 0.33 47.52
C GLY A 111 -13.23 -0.42 48.32
N ILE A 112 -13.93 -1.36 47.66
CA ILE A 112 -14.79 -2.36 48.33
C ILE A 112 -14.79 -3.72 47.57
N LYS A 113 -14.49 -4.78 48.32
CA LYS A 113 -14.86 -6.21 48.21
C LYS A 113 -14.79 -6.95 46.84
N LYS A 114 -13.89 -7.94 46.77
CA LYS A 114 -14.00 -9.14 45.91
C LYS A 114 -14.99 -10.17 46.51
N PRO A 115 -15.65 -11.02 45.69
CA PRO A 115 -15.95 -12.42 46.02
C PRO A 115 -14.88 -13.39 45.46
N LYS A 116 -14.97 -14.69 45.79
CA LYS A 116 -13.93 -15.70 45.53
C LYS A 116 -14.18 -16.61 44.32
N ILE A 117 -13.06 -17.04 43.74
CA ILE A 117 -12.73 -18.31 43.06
C ILE A 117 -13.74 -19.46 43.24
N THR A 118 -13.98 -20.22 42.16
CA THR A 118 -14.02 -21.70 42.21
C THR A 118 -13.64 -22.28 40.84
N ASP A 119 -12.74 -23.26 40.82
CA ASP A 119 -12.33 -24.00 39.62
C ASP A 119 -13.01 -25.37 39.56
N ASN A 120 -13.47 -25.78 38.37
CA ASN A 120 -13.69 -27.14 37.85
C ASN A 120 -14.43 -27.02 36.49
N GLU A 121 -14.33 -27.95 35.53
CA GLU A 121 -13.76 -29.31 35.54
C GLU A 121 -13.13 -29.68 34.17
N LYS A 122 -12.65 -30.93 34.01
CA LYS A 122 -11.86 -31.40 32.85
C LYS A 122 -12.62 -32.34 31.90
N ASN A 123 -12.17 -32.37 30.63
CA ASN A 123 -12.16 -33.51 29.69
C ASN A 123 -13.49 -34.21 29.29
N LYS A 124 -13.89 -34.03 28.02
CA LYS A 124 -13.95 -35.10 26.98
C LYS A 124 -14.31 -34.48 25.62
N THR A 125 -13.50 -34.49 24.55
CA THR A 125 -13.07 -35.58 23.63
C THR A 125 -14.15 -36.42 22.93
N ILE A 126 -14.05 -36.43 21.59
CA ILE A 126 -14.17 -37.59 20.66
C ILE A 126 -15.54 -37.91 19.98
N LEU A 127 -15.56 -37.55 18.67
CA LEU A 127 -16.03 -38.31 17.48
C LEU A 127 -17.50 -38.44 17.02
N ASN A 128 -17.56 -38.48 15.67
CA ASN A 128 -18.41 -39.27 14.76
C ASN A 128 -19.75 -38.74 14.19
N ASN A 129 -19.69 -38.53 12.87
CA ASN A 129 -20.53 -39.10 11.80
C ASN A 129 -22.06 -38.92 11.88
N ALA A 130 -22.74 -38.28 10.91
CA ALA A 130 -22.75 -38.49 9.45
C ALA A 130 -23.47 -39.77 8.98
N LYS A 131 -24.74 -39.59 8.58
CA LYS A 131 -25.59 -40.29 7.58
C LYS A 131 -26.81 -39.37 7.37
N THR A 132 -27.27 -39.08 6.15
CA THR A 132 -28.27 -39.82 5.34
C THR A 132 -29.53 -40.25 6.13
N GLU A 133 -30.76 -40.18 5.61
CA GLU A 133 -31.16 -40.18 4.19
C GLU A 133 -32.50 -39.46 3.91
N THR A 134 -33.20 -39.83 2.84
CA THR A 134 -34.48 -39.30 2.32
C THR A 134 -35.69 -39.62 3.22
N THR A 135 -36.97 -39.23 3.00
CA THR A 135 -37.74 -39.02 1.74
C THR A 135 -39.11 -38.33 2.00
N THR A 136 -39.76 -37.82 0.95
CA THR A 136 -41.24 -37.63 0.77
C THR A 136 -42.08 -36.75 1.72
N GLY A 137 -43.15 -36.15 1.18
CA GLY A 137 -44.34 -35.74 1.97
C GLY A 137 -44.97 -34.40 1.59
N LYS A 138 -46.02 -34.39 0.76
CA LYS A 138 -46.95 -33.25 0.62
C LYS A 138 -48.14 -33.45 1.56
N VAL A 139 -48.72 -32.36 2.08
CA VAL A 139 -50.17 -32.04 2.00
C VAL A 139 -50.43 -30.63 2.52
N LYS A 140 -51.56 -30.01 2.11
CA LYS A 140 -51.99 -28.66 2.50
C LYS A 140 -52.89 -28.69 3.74
N THR A 141 -52.93 -27.60 4.50
CA THR A 141 -54.21 -27.05 5.01
C THR A 141 -54.11 -25.55 5.22
N GLU A 142 -55.20 -24.84 4.93
CA GLU A 142 -55.38 -23.42 5.24
C GLU A 142 -56.10 -23.27 6.59
N LYS A 143 -55.88 -22.14 7.29
CA LYS A 143 -56.99 -21.26 7.71
C LYS A 143 -56.50 -19.96 8.35
N ASN A 144 -57.22 -18.88 8.05
CA ASN A 144 -57.10 -17.59 8.73
C ASN A 144 -57.82 -17.63 10.07
N LYS A 145 -57.34 -16.86 11.05
CA LYS A 145 -58.09 -15.70 11.57
C LYS A 145 -57.23 -14.80 12.44
N ALA A 146 -57.65 -13.54 12.54
CA ALA A 146 -57.03 -12.53 13.39
C ALA A 146 -57.88 -12.29 14.64
N THR A 147 -57.23 -11.81 15.70
CA THR A 147 -57.86 -11.00 16.75
C THR A 147 -56.95 -9.81 17.03
N ALA A 148 -57.50 -8.61 16.92
CA ALA A 148 -56.88 -7.39 17.43
C ALA A 148 -57.65 -6.97 18.69
N ASP A 149 -56.97 -6.28 19.60
CA ASP A 149 -57.54 -5.26 20.48
C ASP A 149 -56.38 -4.39 21.01
N LYS A 150 -56.44 -3.06 20.85
CA LYS A 150 -56.98 -2.04 21.78
C LYS A 150 -56.00 -1.76 22.97
N VAL A 151 -55.80 -0.53 23.46
CA VAL A 151 -56.52 0.75 23.23
C VAL A 151 -55.69 1.98 23.67
N LYS A 152 -55.77 3.11 22.91
CA LYS A 152 -55.58 4.54 23.33
C LYS A 152 -54.21 4.98 23.93
N THR A 153 -53.75 6.24 23.88
CA THR A 153 -54.14 7.49 23.15
C THR A 153 -52.88 8.41 23.05
N GLU A 154 -52.83 9.72 22.73
CA GLU A 154 -53.83 10.80 22.67
C GLU A 154 -53.60 11.89 21.58
N LYS A 155 -53.60 13.18 21.95
CA LYS A 155 -53.87 14.35 21.09
C LYS A 155 -52.68 15.32 21.06
N SER A 156 -52.48 15.97 19.90
CA SER A 156 -52.73 17.42 19.68
C SER A 156 -52.09 17.89 18.35
N LYS A 157 -52.56 18.90 17.61
CA LYS A 157 -53.81 19.71 17.59
C LYS A 157 -53.96 20.32 16.16
N ALA A 158 -55.19 20.73 15.78
CA ALA A 158 -55.64 21.77 14.79
C ALA A 158 -54.66 22.40 13.74
N ASN A 159 -55.01 22.86 12.52
CA ASN A 159 -56.22 23.03 11.67
C ASN A 159 -55.69 23.49 10.24
N THR A 160 -56.36 23.82 9.12
CA THR A 160 -57.74 23.92 8.53
C THR A 160 -57.56 23.86 6.97
N GLY A 161 -58.53 23.96 6.03
CA GLY A 161 -59.99 24.14 6.03
C GLY A 161 -60.56 24.47 4.61
N ASN A 162 -61.89 24.44 4.47
CA ASN A 162 -62.78 25.00 3.42
C ASN A 162 -62.38 25.08 1.90
N ALA A 163 -62.84 24.07 1.16
CA ALA A 163 -63.91 24.14 0.14
C ALA A 163 -63.95 25.19 -1.02
N LYS A 164 -63.94 24.65 -2.25
CA LYS A 164 -64.78 25.00 -3.44
C LYS A 164 -65.05 26.48 -3.81
N ARG A 165 -64.57 26.88 -4.99
CA ARG A 165 -65.40 27.55 -6.03
C ARG A 165 -64.80 27.38 -7.43
N ALA A 166 -65.64 27.42 -8.47
CA ALA A 166 -65.24 27.35 -9.87
C ALA A 166 -66.15 28.25 -10.72
N LYS A 167 -65.60 28.84 -11.80
CA LYS A 167 -66.35 29.37 -12.96
C LYS A 167 -65.39 29.80 -14.10
N ASN A 168 -65.70 29.33 -15.31
CA ASN A 168 -65.65 30.04 -16.61
C ASN A 168 -64.32 30.65 -17.14
N GLN A 169 -64.04 30.72 -18.46
CA GLN A 169 -64.52 29.99 -19.64
C GLN A 169 -63.68 30.39 -20.88
N LYS A 170 -63.25 29.40 -21.70
CA LYS A 170 -63.05 29.39 -23.18
C LYS A 170 -62.28 28.11 -23.53
N PHE A 171 -62.80 27.20 -24.37
CA PHE A 171 -62.68 27.17 -25.83
C PHE A 171 -61.20 27.21 -26.29
N GLU A 172 -60.66 26.21 -27.02
CA GLU A 172 -61.32 25.29 -27.98
C GLU A 172 -60.95 23.78 -27.88
N LYS A 173 -61.87 22.94 -28.40
CA LYS A 173 -61.69 21.73 -29.28
C LYS A 173 -60.47 20.80 -29.05
N THR A 174 -60.66 19.56 -28.58
CA THR A 174 -60.92 18.29 -29.35
C THR A 174 -59.81 17.90 -30.35
N MET A 175 -59.32 16.65 -30.44
CA MET A 175 -59.79 15.32 -29.96
C MET A 175 -58.58 14.32 -29.96
N GLU A 176 -58.52 13.19 -29.24
CA GLU A 176 -59.39 12.65 -28.17
C GLU A 176 -58.70 11.64 -27.22
N LYS A 177 -58.12 10.54 -27.73
CA LYS A 177 -57.71 9.33 -26.98
C LYS A 177 -56.46 8.69 -27.57
N ASP A 178 -55.62 8.06 -26.74
CA ASP A 178 -55.37 6.61 -26.92
C ASP A 178 -54.83 5.92 -25.64
N LYS A 179 -55.01 4.59 -25.53
CA LYS A 179 -54.59 3.72 -24.42
C LYS A 179 -53.52 2.70 -24.85
N THR A 180 -52.30 3.11 -25.17
CA THR A 180 -51.18 2.14 -25.28
C THR A 180 -49.84 2.66 -24.79
N ASN A 181 -49.22 1.90 -23.87
CA ASN A 181 -47.78 1.67 -23.92
C ASN A 181 -47.42 0.28 -23.34
N LYS A 182 -48.12 -0.76 -23.81
CA LYS A 182 -47.65 -2.15 -23.72
C LYS A 182 -46.66 -2.39 -24.85
N ASN A 183 -45.53 -3.04 -24.54
CA ASN A 183 -44.67 -3.82 -25.44
C ASN A 183 -44.68 -3.43 -26.94
N LYS A 184 -44.17 -2.24 -27.32
CA LYS A 184 -43.89 -1.95 -28.74
C LYS A 184 -42.53 -2.50 -29.18
N LEU A 185 -42.37 -3.81 -29.04
CA LEU A 185 -41.23 -4.57 -29.56
C LEU A 185 -41.50 -4.93 -31.02
N ILE A 186 -41.02 -4.08 -31.92
CA ILE A 186 -40.91 -4.28 -33.37
C ILE A 186 -42.17 -4.87 -34.04
N THR A 187 -43.17 -4.01 -34.24
CA THR A 187 -44.07 -4.14 -35.41
C THR A 187 -43.84 -2.93 -36.32
N ASP A 188 -43.87 -3.17 -37.63
CA ASP A 188 -43.89 -2.16 -38.70
C ASP A 188 -42.68 -1.21 -38.79
N LYS A 189 -41.52 -1.81 -39.05
CA LYS A 189 -40.57 -1.32 -40.08
C LYS A 189 -39.83 -2.52 -40.69
N LYS A 190 -39.35 -2.37 -41.93
CA LYS A 190 -38.70 -3.46 -42.69
C LYS A 190 -37.63 -4.13 -41.84
N GLN A 191 -37.68 -5.45 -41.71
CA GLN A 191 -36.67 -6.20 -40.96
C GLN A 191 -35.34 -6.12 -41.70
N GLU A 192 -34.43 -5.30 -41.20
CA GLU A 192 -33.03 -5.71 -41.11
C GLU A 192 -33.01 -6.94 -40.20
N THR A 193 -33.10 -8.12 -40.81
CA THR A 193 -32.93 -9.39 -40.11
C THR A 193 -31.51 -9.50 -39.56
N CYS A 194 -31.25 -10.49 -38.70
CA CYS A 194 -29.86 -10.86 -38.39
C CYS A 194 -29.04 -11.03 -39.69
N GLY A 195 -27.73 -10.78 -39.64
CA GLY A 195 -26.79 -10.96 -40.77
C GLY A 195 -26.59 -12.41 -41.22
N VAL A 196 -27.56 -13.27 -40.93
CA VAL A 196 -27.65 -14.70 -41.23
C VAL A 196 -29.14 -14.98 -41.51
N LYS A 197 -29.44 -15.70 -42.59
CA LYS A 197 -30.81 -16.19 -42.84
C LYS A 197 -31.20 -17.17 -41.73
N LEU A 198 -32.06 -16.74 -40.81
CA LEU A 198 -32.55 -17.58 -39.71
C LEU A 198 -33.50 -18.66 -40.21
N THR A 199 -33.45 -19.84 -39.61
CA THR A 199 -34.46 -20.88 -39.85
C THR A 199 -35.82 -20.48 -39.24
N LYS A 200 -36.91 -21.14 -39.68
CA LYS A 200 -38.26 -20.90 -39.12
C LYS A 200 -38.31 -21.09 -37.60
N LEU A 201 -37.61 -22.10 -37.08
CA LEU A 201 -37.53 -22.42 -35.65
C LEU A 201 -36.70 -21.41 -34.86
N GLU A 202 -35.55 -20.96 -35.38
CA GLU A 202 -34.78 -19.87 -34.75
C GLU A 202 -35.60 -18.57 -34.71
N THR A 203 -36.32 -18.27 -35.81
CA THR A 203 -37.22 -17.12 -35.87
C THR A 203 -38.35 -17.23 -34.83
N GLU A 204 -38.98 -18.39 -34.68
CA GLU A 204 -40.04 -18.60 -33.70
C GLU A 204 -39.53 -18.49 -32.25
N ILE A 205 -38.34 -19.01 -31.94
CA ILE A 205 -37.72 -18.84 -30.61
C ILE A 205 -37.47 -17.35 -30.31
N LEU A 206 -36.95 -16.57 -31.26
CA LEU A 206 -36.75 -15.13 -31.06
C LEU A 206 -38.06 -14.36 -30.80
N HIS A 207 -39.20 -14.82 -31.33
CA HIS A 207 -40.50 -14.19 -31.09
C HIS A 207 -41.18 -14.73 -29.81
N LYS A 208 -41.36 -16.05 -29.69
CA LYS A 208 -42.20 -16.70 -28.67
C LYS A 208 -41.44 -17.40 -27.52
N GLY A 209 -40.14 -17.70 -27.68
CA GLY A 209 -39.35 -18.45 -26.70
C GLY A 209 -39.12 -17.70 -25.37
N THR A 210 -38.60 -18.38 -24.34
CA THR A 210 -38.30 -17.70 -23.06
C THR A 210 -37.08 -16.78 -23.22
N ILE A 211 -36.92 -15.81 -22.30
CA ILE A 211 -35.77 -14.88 -22.32
C ILE A 211 -34.43 -15.63 -22.31
N LYS A 212 -34.34 -16.76 -21.59
CA LYS A 212 -33.16 -17.64 -21.57
C LYS A 212 -32.89 -18.23 -22.96
N ASP A 213 -33.91 -18.71 -23.64
CA ASP A 213 -33.76 -19.35 -24.95
C ASP A 213 -33.40 -18.33 -26.03
N LYS A 214 -33.97 -17.12 -25.96
CA LYS A 214 -33.61 -15.98 -26.83
C LYS A 214 -32.15 -15.58 -26.65
N ILE A 215 -31.67 -15.45 -25.40
CA ILE A 215 -30.25 -15.14 -25.11
C ILE A 215 -29.35 -16.25 -25.62
N ASN A 216 -29.66 -17.52 -25.34
CA ASN A 216 -28.87 -18.66 -25.80
C ASN A 216 -28.82 -18.76 -27.33
N LEU A 217 -29.94 -18.51 -28.02
CA LEU A 217 -29.99 -18.48 -29.48
C LEU A 217 -29.18 -17.30 -30.06
N LEU A 218 -29.32 -16.09 -29.51
CA LEU A 218 -28.49 -14.95 -29.93
C LEU A 218 -27.00 -15.20 -29.67
N THR A 219 -26.67 -15.92 -28.59
CA THR A 219 -25.30 -16.38 -28.29
C THR A 219 -24.79 -17.32 -29.39
N LEU A 220 -25.59 -18.31 -29.78
CA LEU A 220 -25.27 -19.23 -30.88
C LEU A 220 -25.14 -18.51 -32.23
N ILE A 221 -26.00 -17.53 -32.52
CA ILE A 221 -25.92 -16.70 -33.73
C ILE A 221 -24.62 -15.88 -33.75
N CYS A 222 -24.20 -15.29 -32.63
CA CYS A 222 -22.90 -14.61 -32.52
C CYS A 222 -21.72 -15.58 -32.69
N SER A 223 -21.83 -16.81 -32.19
CA SER A 223 -20.80 -17.86 -32.34
C SER A 223 -20.64 -18.38 -33.78
N LYS A 224 -21.73 -18.34 -34.57
CA LYS A 224 -21.76 -18.70 -36.00
C LYS A 224 -21.33 -17.55 -36.92
N ASN A 225 -21.78 -16.32 -36.63
CA ASN A 225 -21.44 -15.11 -37.38
C ASN A 225 -21.28 -13.92 -36.41
N PRO A 226 -20.05 -13.54 -36.04
CA PRO A 226 -19.77 -12.48 -35.07
C PRO A 226 -19.91 -11.07 -35.67
N SER A 227 -21.13 -10.70 -36.09
CA SER A 227 -21.44 -9.37 -36.62
C SER A 227 -21.86 -8.37 -35.54
N ASP A 228 -21.62 -7.08 -35.81
CA ASP A 228 -22.10 -5.93 -35.03
C ASP A 228 -23.56 -6.05 -34.60
N PHE A 229 -24.42 -6.39 -35.55
CA PHE A 229 -25.86 -6.48 -35.36
C PHE A 229 -26.23 -7.60 -34.39
N ASN A 230 -25.61 -8.78 -34.54
CA ASN A 230 -25.82 -9.92 -33.66
C ASN A 230 -25.35 -9.60 -32.22
N TYR A 231 -24.18 -8.97 -32.08
CA TYR A 231 -23.66 -8.51 -30.78
C TYR A 231 -24.51 -7.40 -30.14
N LYS A 232 -25.02 -6.44 -30.92
CA LYS A 232 -25.96 -5.40 -30.45
C LYS A 232 -27.25 -6.04 -29.91
N ASN A 233 -27.81 -7.03 -30.60
CA ASN A 233 -29.01 -7.75 -30.16
C ASN A 233 -28.78 -8.60 -28.90
N LEU A 234 -27.61 -9.22 -28.75
CA LEU A 234 -27.26 -9.93 -27.52
C LEU A 234 -27.09 -8.94 -26.34
N MET A 235 -26.37 -7.83 -26.55
CA MET A 235 -26.12 -6.82 -25.52
C MET A 235 -27.39 -6.08 -25.06
N PHE A 236 -28.46 -6.02 -25.86
CA PHE A 236 -29.76 -5.46 -25.46
C PHE A 236 -30.28 -6.09 -24.15
N TYR A 237 -30.03 -7.38 -23.90
CA TYR A 237 -30.42 -8.04 -22.66
C TYR A 237 -29.56 -7.66 -21.43
N THR A 238 -28.53 -6.82 -21.59
CA THR A 238 -27.81 -6.16 -20.50
C THR A 238 -28.40 -4.79 -20.13
N GLU A 239 -29.31 -4.24 -20.95
CA GLU A 239 -29.85 -2.88 -20.82
C GLU A 239 -31.23 -2.90 -20.15
N ASN A 240 -31.34 -2.28 -18.96
CA ASN A 240 -32.58 -2.12 -18.19
C ASN A 240 -33.38 -3.41 -17.90
N GLN A 241 -32.73 -4.57 -17.97
CA GLN A 241 -33.34 -5.87 -17.64
C GLN A 241 -33.21 -6.20 -16.15
N ARG A 242 -33.86 -7.30 -15.72
CA ARG A 242 -33.65 -7.85 -14.38
C ARG A 242 -32.21 -8.35 -14.21
N ASN A 243 -31.70 -8.25 -12.99
CA ASN A 243 -30.35 -8.67 -12.60
C ASN A 243 -29.97 -10.11 -13.00
N ASP A 244 -30.93 -11.06 -12.99
CA ASP A 244 -30.70 -12.44 -13.43
C ASP A 244 -30.50 -12.55 -14.95
N VAL A 245 -31.28 -11.80 -15.73
CA VAL A 245 -31.20 -11.71 -17.20
C VAL A 245 -29.89 -11.05 -17.63
N ILE A 246 -29.51 -9.94 -16.96
CA ILE A 246 -28.23 -9.25 -17.19
C ILE A 246 -27.06 -10.21 -16.93
N TYR A 247 -27.05 -10.90 -15.78
CA TYR A 247 -25.96 -11.80 -15.44
C TYR A 247 -25.86 -12.99 -16.41
N LEU A 248 -26.98 -13.57 -16.84
CA LEU A 248 -27.00 -14.63 -17.87
C LEU A 248 -26.36 -14.13 -19.17
N THR A 249 -26.76 -12.95 -19.63
CA THR A 249 -26.24 -12.33 -20.86
C THR A 249 -24.75 -12.05 -20.77
N LEU A 250 -24.28 -11.46 -19.66
CA LEU A 250 -22.85 -11.22 -19.44
C LEU A 250 -22.04 -12.52 -19.34
N LYS A 251 -22.61 -13.59 -18.75
CA LYS A 251 -21.95 -14.90 -18.71
C LYS A 251 -21.80 -15.48 -20.12
N ASN A 252 -22.85 -15.43 -20.93
CA ASN A 252 -22.81 -15.90 -22.31
C ASN A 252 -21.85 -15.06 -23.19
N ILE A 253 -21.78 -13.74 -22.99
CA ILE A 253 -20.77 -12.88 -23.64
C ILE A 253 -19.36 -13.29 -23.21
N LYS A 254 -19.13 -13.56 -21.91
CA LYS A 254 -17.84 -14.04 -21.41
C LYS A 254 -17.46 -15.41 -21.99
N ASP A 255 -18.42 -16.33 -22.09
CA ASP A 255 -18.23 -17.65 -22.70
C ASP A 255 -17.94 -17.53 -24.23
N LEU A 256 -18.54 -16.57 -24.93
CA LEU A 256 -18.20 -16.24 -26.33
C LEU A 256 -16.79 -15.68 -26.49
N LEU A 257 -16.41 -14.68 -25.69
CA LEU A 257 -15.09 -14.06 -25.77
C LEU A 257 -13.96 -15.08 -25.56
N ILE A 258 -14.12 -16.02 -24.63
CA ILE A 258 -13.14 -17.09 -24.38
C ILE A 258 -13.11 -18.12 -25.52
N SER A 259 -14.26 -18.43 -26.15
CA SER A 259 -14.34 -19.49 -27.18
C SER A 259 -14.17 -19.01 -28.63
N LYS A 260 -14.26 -17.70 -28.89
CA LYS A 260 -14.19 -17.08 -30.23
C LYS A 260 -13.27 -15.85 -30.31
N GLY A 261 -12.68 -15.41 -29.20
CA GLY A 261 -11.85 -14.20 -29.15
C GLY A 261 -12.66 -12.91 -29.01
N VAL A 262 -11.94 -11.79 -28.98
CA VAL A 262 -12.51 -10.44 -28.92
C VAL A 262 -12.96 -10.00 -30.33
N PRO A 263 -14.17 -9.42 -30.50
CA PRO A 263 -14.57 -8.84 -31.78
C PRO A 263 -13.61 -7.74 -32.24
N GLU A 264 -13.17 -7.83 -33.50
CA GLU A 264 -12.28 -6.84 -34.14
C GLU A 264 -12.88 -5.42 -34.13
N ASN A 265 -14.21 -5.32 -34.19
CA ASN A 265 -14.92 -4.05 -34.15
C ASN A 265 -14.73 -3.33 -32.79
N ILE A 266 -13.98 -2.23 -32.83
CA ILE A 266 -13.64 -1.39 -31.66
C ILE A 266 -14.90 -0.87 -30.93
N TYR A 267 -15.97 -0.51 -31.64
CA TYR A 267 -17.22 -0.05 -31.03
C TYR A 267 -17.91 -1.18 -30.24
N ILE A 268 -17.97 -2.39 -30.80
CA ILE A 268 -18.52 -3.57 -30.12
C ILE A 268 -17.65 -3.93 -28.91
N LYS A 269 -16.32 -3.96 -29.07
CA LYS A 269 -15.35 -4.17 -27.98
C LYS A 269 -15.58 -3.17 -26.83
N GLN A 270 -15.65 -1.87 -27.12
CA GLN A 270 -15.93 -0.84 -26.12
C GLN A 270 -17.31 -0.98 -25.46
N LYS A 271 -18.36 -1.38 -26.20
CA LYS A 271 -19.69 -1.59 -25.61
C LYS A 271 -19.70 -2.78 -24.65
N ILE A 272 -19.06 -3.89 -25.02
CA ILE A 272 -18.88 -5.07 -24.16
C ILE A 272 -18.16 -4.68 -22.86
N THR A 273 -17.04 -3.95 -22.94
CA THR A 273 -16.33 -3.41 -21.76
C THR A 273 -17.29 -2.60 -20.88
N LYS A 274 -17.94 -1.56 -21.43
CA LYS A 274 -18.85 -0.69 -20.68
C LYS A 274 -20.00 -1.46 -20.01
N CYS A 275 -20.56 -2.49 -20.67
CA CYS A 275 -21.58 -3.36 -20.07
C CYS A 275 -21.07 -4.14 -18.85
N LEU A 276 -19.81 -4.58 -18.84
CA LEU A 276 -19.17 -5.22 -17.68
C LEU A 276 -18.89 -4.19 -16.56
N GLU A 277 -18.31 -3.03 -16.89
CA GLU A 277 -17.99 -1.97 -15.92
C GLU A 277 -19.22 -1.44 -15.16
N ILE A 278 -20.32 -1.20 -15.88
CA ILE A 278 -21.59 -0.74 -15.30
C ILE A 278 -22.13 -1.79 -14.32
N ASN A 279 -22.08 -3.08 -14.70
CA ASN A 279 -22.63 -4.14 -13.87
C ASN A 279 -21.71 -4.60 -12.72
N VAL A 280 -20.42 -4.22 -12.73
CA VAL A 280 -19.53 -4.26 -11.55
C VAL A 280 -19.84 -3.15 -10.51
N LYS A 281 -20.66 -2.15 -10.88
CA LYS A 281 -21.19 -1.14 -9.95
C LYS A 281 -22.57 -1.53 -9.38
N ASN A 282 -23.29 -2.44 -10.04
CA ASN A 282 -24.60 -2.95 -9.60
C ASN A 282 -24.50 -3.78 -8.31
N THR A 283 -25.09 -3.30 -7.22
CA THR A 283 -24.98 -3.86 -5.87
C THR A 283 -25.47 -5.32 -5.73
N PHE A 284 -26.40 -5.76 -6.58
CA PHE A 284 -27.01 -7.10 -6.49
C PHE A 284 -26.21 -8.18 -7.21
N ILE A 285 -25.45 -7.83 -8.26
CA ILE A 285 -24.72 -8.80 -9.09
C ILE A 285 -23.21 -8.55 -9.15
N LYS A 286 -22.67 -7.46 -8.58
CA LYS A 286 -21.24 -7.10 -8.68
C LYS A 286 -20.29 -8.25 -8.39
N THR A 287 -20.49 -9.04 -7.33
CA THR A 287 -19.61 -10.19 -7.01
C THR A 287 -19.66 -11.29 -8.07
N LYS A 288 -20.79 -11.48 -8.75
CA LYS A 288 -20.91 -12.44 -9.86
C LYS A 288 -20.27 -11.90 -11.14
N VAL A 289 -20.47 -10.62 -11.46
CA VAL A 289 -19.87 -9.97 -12.64
C VAL A 289 -18.35 -9.83 -12.50
N LEU A 290 -17.86 -9.55 -11.29
CA LEU A 290 -16.44 -9.49 -10.96
C LEU A 290 -15.73 -10.84 -11.15
N ARG A 291 -16.43 -11.96 -10.93
CA ARG A 291 -15.92 -13.30 -11.27
C ARG A 291 -15.82 -13.51 -12.78
N LEU A 292 -16.82 -13.06 -13.55
CA LEU A 292 -16.73 -13.09 -15.03
C LEU A 292 -15.57 -12.23 -15.55
N ILE A 293 -15.33 -11.06 -14.96
CA ILE A 293 -14.17 -10.22 -15.30
C ILE A 293 -12.86 -10.94 -14.96
N TYR A 294 -12.74 -11.52 -13.76
CA TYR A 294 -11.56 -12.32 -13.40
C TYR A 294 -11.32 -13.48 -14.38
N GLU A 295 -12.37 -14.19 -14.80
CA GLU A 295 -12.27 -15.24 -15.82
C GLU A 295 -11.75 -14.71 -17.18
N LEU A 296 -12.12 -13.48 -17.59
CA LEU A 296 -11.58 -12.85 -18.81
C LEU A 296 -10.11 -12.44 -18.62
N LEU A 297 -9.79 -11.73 -17.53
CA LEU A 297 -8.43 -11.29 -17.20
C LEU A 297 -7.46 -12.47 -17.10
N LYS A 298 -7.88 -13.59 -16.50
CA LYS A 298 -7.09 -14.82 -16.39
C LYS A 298 -6.76 -15.47 -17.74
N ASN A 299 -7.59 -15.25 -18.77
CA ASN A 299 -7.34 -15.70 -20.13
C ASN A 299 -6.66 -14.61 -20.99
N ASN A 300 -6.18 -13.52 -20.38
CA ASN A 300 -5.62 -12.33 -21.05
C ASN A 300 -6.58 -11.65 -22.04
N ILE A 301 -7.89 -11.76 -21.81
CA ILE A 301 -8.94 -11.21 -22.68
C ILE A 301 -9.43 -9.88 -22.12
N LEU A 302 -9.40 -8.83 -22.96
CA LEU A 302 -9.75 -7.45 -22.59
C LEU A 302 -8.98 -6.96 -21.35
N PHE A 303 -7.72 -7.37 -21.22
CA PHE A 303 -6.95 -7.20 -19.99
C PHE A 303 -6.79 -5.73 -19.61
N VAL A 304 -6.26 -4.92 -20.54
CA VAL A 304 -6.05 -3.48 -20.36
C VAL A 304 -7.37 -2.76 -20.09
N GLU A 305 -8.46 -3.17 -20.73
CA GLU A 305 -9.76 -2.51 -20.62
C GLU A 305 -10.55 -2.85 -19.35
N LEU A 306 -10.30 -4.01 -18.72
CA LEU A 306 -11.07 -4.49 -17.58
C LEU A 306 -10.30 -4.48 -16.24
N ILE A 307 -8.97 -4.47 -16.26
CA ILE A 307 -8.14 -4.56 -15.06
C ILE A 307 -8.37 -3.38 -14.09
N TYR A 308 -8.54 -2.14 -14.59
CA TYR A 308 -8.92 -1.01 -13.74
C TYR A 308 -10.25 -1.26 -13.02
N SER A 309 -11.26 -1.75 -13.73
CA SER A 309 -12.58 -2.06 -13.15
C SER A 309 -12.55 -3.24 -12.17
N PHE A 310 -11.50 -4.08 -12.19
CA PHE A 310 -11.21 -5.09 -11.18
C PHE A 310 -10.49 -4.50 -9.95
N ILE A 311 -9.41 -3.75 -10.16
CA ILE A 311 -8.62 -3.09 -9.11
C ILE A 311 -9.47 -2.06 -8.33
N ASN A 312 -10.36 -1.33 -9.02
CA ASN A 312 -11.31 -0.38 -8.45
C ASN A 312 -12.46 -1.04 -7.63
N LYS A 313 -12.33 -2.33 -7.27
CA LYS A 313 -13.10 -3.01 -6.21
C LYS A 313 -12.31 -3.19 -4.91
N ILE A 314 -11.02 -2.88 -4.89
CA ILE A 314 -10.24 -2.76 -3.65
C ILE A 314 -10.88 -1.66 -2.79
N GLY A 315 -11.05 -1.91 -1.49
CA GLY A 315 -11.79 -1.02 -0.58
C GLY A 315 -13.32 -1.22 -0.56
N ASP A 316 -13.91 -2.07 -1.41
CA ASP A 316 -15.32 -2.50 -1.30
C ASP A 316 -15.52 -3.44 -0.08
N LYS A 317 -16.69 -4.07 0.11
CA LYS A 317 -16.96 -4.99 1.24
C LYS A 317 -15.84 -6.04 1.40
N LYS A 318 -15.51 -6.40 2.64
CA LYS A 318 -14.34 -7.23 3.00
C LYS A 318 -14.20 -8.50 2.14
N ASP A 319 -15.30 -9.17 1.83
CA ASP A 319 -15.32 -10.41 1.03
C ASP A 319 -14.91 -10.16 -0.43
N ILE A 320 -15.26 -8.99 -0.97
CA ILE A 320 -14.88 -8.53 -2.31
C ILE A 320 -13.43 -8.03 -2.31
N GLU A 321 -13.04 -7.21 -1.33
CA GLU A 321 -11.66 -6.75 -1.14
C GLU A 321 -10.68 -7.93 -1.03
N THR A 322 -11.05 -8.95 -0.26
CA THR A 322 -10.28 -10.19 -0.07
C THR A 322 -10.19 -10.97 -1.37
N TYR A 323 -11.33 -11.23 -2.04
CA TYR A 323 -11.36 -11.88 -3.34
C TYR A 323 -10.50 -11.16 -4.39
N VAL A 324 -10.58 -9.83 -4.46
CA VAL A 324 -9.80 -9.02 -5.42
C VAL A 324 -8.31 -9.13 -5.13
N ARG A 325 -7.87 -8.94 -3.88
CA ARG A 325 -6.46 -9.03 -3.49
C ARG A 325 -5.87 -10.42 -3.82
N GLU A 326 -6.57 -11.49 -3.43
CA GLU A 326 -6.13 -12.87 -3.64
C GLU A 326 -6.04 -13.24 -5.13
N ASN A 327 -6.97 -12.76 -5.94
CA ASN A 327 -6.98 -13.05 -7.38
C ASN A 327 -6.06 -12.12 -8.18
N LEU A 328 -5.81 -10.88 -7.73
CA LEU A 328 -4.88 -9.95 -8.38
C LEU A 328 -3.45 -10.52 -8.39
N MET A 329 -3.04 -11.26 -7.36
CA MET A 329 -1.80 -12.05 -7.35
C MET A 329 -1.68 -12.98 -8.56
N SER A 330 -2.75 -13.70 -8.90
CA SER A 330 -2.75 -14.61 -10.05
C SER A 330 -2.79 -13.90 -11.41
N LEU A 331 -3.19 -12.62 -11.45
CA LEU A 331 -3.16 -11.79 -12.64
C LEU A 331 -1.82 -11.07 -12.82
N TYR A 332 -1.12 -10.76 -11.74
CA TYR A 332 0.20 -10.10 -11.75
C TYR A 332 1.20 -10.87 -12.61
N ASN A 333 1.23 -12.19 -12.45
CA ASN A 333 2.10 -13.09 -13.22
C ASN A 333 1.71 -13.23 -14.71
N ILE A 334 0.58 -12.62 -15.16
CA ILE A 334 0.13 -12.60 -16.56
C ILE A 334 0.60 -11.30 -17.23
N ASN A 335 0.50 -10.16 -16.54
CA ASN A 335 0.92 -8.86 -17.05
C ASN A 335 1.21 -7.89 -15.89
N GLU A 336 2.46 -7.92 -15.41
CA GLU A 336 2.97 -7.10 -14.31
C GLU A 336 2.85 -5.60 -14.62
N GLU A 337 3.37 -5.16 -15.77
CA GLU A 337 3.45 -3.75 -16.19
C GLU A 337 2.07 -3.07 -16.16
N VAL A 338 1.08 -3.69 -16.81
CA VAL A 338 -0.27 -3.14 -16.88
C VAL A 338 -0.94 -3.14 -15.50
N ILE A 339 -0.63 -4.10 -14.61
CA ILE A 339 -1.14 -4.07 -13.23
C ILE A 339 -0.48 -2.97 -12.41
N LEU A 340 0.84 -2.78 -12.50
CA LEU A 340 1.52 -1.70 -11.78
C LEU A 340 1.02 -0.32 -12.21
N TYR A 341 0.81 -0.10 -13.52
CA TYR A 341 0.21 1.14 -14.04
C TYR A 341 -1.22 1.37 -13.52
N ASN A 342 -2.06 0.33 -13.48
CA ASN A 342 -3.43 0.46 -12.97
C ASN A 342 -3.50 0.54 -11.44
N VAL A 343 -2.50 0.04 -10.72
CA VAL A 343 -2.33 0.26 -9.27
C VAL A 343 -1.91 1.71 -8.99
N GLU A 344 -0.99 2.27 -9.78
CA GLU A 344 -0.58 3.69 -9.70
C GLU A 344 -1.78 4.63 -9.86
N ASP A 345 -2.54 4.46 -10.94
CA ASP A 345 -3.75 5.24 -11.24
C ASP A 345 -4.83 5.06 -10.15
N PHE A 346 -4.96 3.85 -9.59
CA PHE A 346 -5.89 3.59 -8.50
C PHE A 346 -5.44 4.27 -7.19
N ILE A 347 -4.15 4.24 -6.83
CA ILE A 347 -3.58 4.94 -5.67
C ILE A 347 -3.90 6.42 -5.78
N PHE A 348 -3.49 7.07 -6.88
CA PHE A 348 -3.70 8.50 -7.13
C PHE A 348 -5.17 8.93 -7.01
N LYS A 349 -6.10 8.05 -7.40
CA LYS A 349 -7.56 8.30 -7.32
C LYS A 349 -8.20 7.92 -5.98
N ASN A 350 -7.54 7.14 -5.11
CA ASN A 350 -8.16 6.51 -3.93
C ASN A 350 -7.25 6.48 -2.68
N MET A 351 -6.68 7.63 -2.32
CA MET A 351 -5.80 7.84 -1.14
C MET A 351 -6.49 7.70 0.24
N ASN A 352 -7.45 6.80 0.39
CA ASN A 352 -8.03 6.46 1.70
C ASN A 352 -7.32 5.26 2.34
N PHE A 353 -7.23 5.25 3.68
CA PHE A 353 -6.51 4.23 4.46
C PHE A 353 -6.86 2.79 4.09
N LYS A 354 -8.13 2.50 3.77
CA LYS A 354 -8.59 1.14 3.48
C LYS A 354 -8.07 0.66 2.13
N CYS A 355 -8.13 1.50 1.09
CA CYS A 355 -7.56 1.19 -0.21
C CYS A 355 -6.04 1.01 -0.11
N ILE A 356 -5.33 1.98 0.48
CA ILE A 356 -3.86 1.94 0.57
C ILE A 356 -3.34 0.76 1.41
N ASN A 357 -3.95 0.46 2.57
CA ASN A 357 -3.61 -0.73 3.37
C ASN A 357 -3.91 -2.06 2.63
N SER A 358 -4.86 -2.07 1.68
CA SER A 358 -5.12 -3.24 0.83
C SER A 358 -4.10 -3.36 -0.30
N ILE A 359 -3.66 -2.24 -0.89
CA ILE A 359 -2.62 -2.18 -1.91
C ILE A 359 -1.26 -2.56 -1.34
N LEU A 360 -0.84 -2.03 -0.18
CA LEU A 360 0.40 -2.42 0.49
C LEU A 360 0.43 -3.94 0.79
N LYS A 361 -0.70 -4.55 1.16
CA LYS A 361 -0.79 -6.01 1.34
C LYS A 361 -0.68 -6.82 0.04
N PHE A 362 -0.98 -6.21 -1.10
CA PHE A 362 -0.76 -6.82 -2.42
C PHE A 362 0.72 -6.63 -2.83
N LEU A 363 1.22 -5.40 -2.81
CA LEU A 363 2.60 -5.06 -3.19
C LEU A 363 3.65 -5.80 -2.35
N GLY A 364 3.44 -5.94 -1.04
CA GLY A 364 4.29 -6.75 -0.15
C GLY A 364 4.12 -8.27 -0.27
N SER A 365 3.33 -8.76 -1.23
CA SER A 365 3.18 -10.20 -1.52
C SER A 365 3.57 -10.59 -2.94
N VAL A 366 3.82 -9.63 -3.84
CA VAL A 366 4.43 -9.86 -5.15
C VAL A 366 5.95 -9.79 -5.06
N THR A 367 6.64 -10.37 -6.04
CA THR A 367 8.06 -10.11 -6.30
C THR A 367 8.16 -9.49 -7.69
N PRO A 368 8.47 -8.19 -7.81
CA PRO A 368 8.46 -7.51 -9.10
C PRO A 368 9.68 -7.85 -9.96
N SER A 369 9.45 -7.85 -11.27
CA SER A 369 10.51 -7.63 -12.26
C SER A 369 10.96 -6.17 -12.23
N ASP A 370 10.01 -5.23 -12.22
CA ASP A 370 10.28 -3.79 -12.11
C ASP A 370 10.25 -3.32 -10.64
N LYS A 371 11.37 -3.54 -9.97
CA LYS A 371 11.61 -3.09 -8.59
C LYS A 371 11.57 -1.57 -8.46
N ASN A 372 11.98 -0.84 -9.50
CA ASN A 372 12.05 0.62 -9.49
C ASN A 372 10.65 1.22 -9.43
N LYS A 373 9.75 0.73 -10.29
CA LYS A 373 8.35 1.16 -10.30
C LYS A 373 7.64 0.88 -8.97
N ILE A 374 7.92 -0.26 -8.33
CA ILE A 374 7.39 -0.54 -6.98
C ILE A 374 7.95 0.42 -5.91
N ILE A 375 9.21 0.83 -6.00
CA ILE A 375 9.75 1.87 -5.10
C ILE A 375 9.04 3.21 -5.32
N ASP A 376 8.79 3.61 -6.56
CA ASP A 376 8.06 4.85 -6.86
C ASP A 376 6.61 4.82 -6.34
N LEU A 377 5.95 3.66 -6.38
CA LEU A 377 4.64 3.48 -5.73
C LEU A 377 4.72 3.65 -4.20
N TYR A 378 5.74 3.07 -3.54
CA TYR A 378 5.95 3.26 -2.10
C TYR A 378 6.26 4.72 -1.76
N LYS A 379 7.09 5.41 -2.55
CA LYS A 379 7.34 6.85 -2.40
C LYS A 379 6.06 7.67 -2.53
N SER A 380 5.27 7.45 -3.58
CA SER A 380 3.99 8.13 -3.80
C SER A 380 3.03 8.00 -2.61
N ILE A 381 2.99 6.83 -1.97
CA ILE A 381 2.22 6.59 -0.73
C ILE A 381 2.84 7.33 0.49
N LEU A 382 4.17 7.39 0.58
CA LEU A 382 4.88 8.06 1.67
C LEU A 382 4.78 9.61 1.60
N ASP A 383 4.90 10.19 0.41
CA ASP A 383 4.80 11.63 0.16
C ASP A 383 3.42 12.18 0.61
N ASN A 384 2.37 11.39 0.36
CA ASN A 384 0.99 11.74 0.67
C ASN A 384 0.51 11.23 2.05
N LEU A 385 1.43 10.90 2.96
CA LEU A 385 1.11 10.50 4.35
C LEU A 385 0.28 11.54 5.13
N HIS A 386 0.20 12.78 4.65
CA HIS A 386 -0.55 13.87 5.25
C HIS A 386 -2.08 13.75 5.07
N GLU A 387 -2.56 12.87 4.18
CA GLU A 387 -4.00 12.60 4.00
C GLU A 387 -4.60 11.70 5.10
N PHE A 388 -3.77 11.01 5.88
CA PHE A 388 -4.21 10.03 6.88
C PHE A 388 -4.19 10.58 8.31
N LYS A 389 -5.11 10.07 9.14
CA LYS A 389 -5.11 10.33 10.60
C LYS A 389 -3.91 9.64 11.25
N ASP A 390 -3.38 10.18 12.35
CA ASP A 390 -2.15 9.71 13.01
C ASP A 390 -2.06 8.18 13.19
N GLU A 391 -3.10 7.53 13.69
CA GLU A 391 -3.17 6.07 13.87
C GLU A 391 -3.05 5.30 12.54
N GLN A 392 -3.70 5.81 11.49
CA GLN A 392 -3.71 5.23 10.14
C GLN A 392 -2.37 5.49 9.43
N LYS A 393 -1.82 6.70 9.61
CA LYS A 393 -0.52 7.12 9.11
C LYS A 393 0.58 6.20 9.64
N ASN A 394 0.62 5.92 10.94
CA ASN A 394 1.58 5.01 11.55
C ASN A 394 1.56 3.62 10.89
N ILE A 395 0.37 3.03 10.68
CA ILE A 395 0.21 1.71 10.05
C ILE A 395 0.66 1.72 8.58
N ILE A 396 0.36 2.79 7.83
CA ILE A 396 0.82 2.94 6.44
C ILE A 396 2.33 3.11 6.38
N THR A 397 2.92 3.98 7.22
CA THR A 397 4.37 4.18 7.28
C THR A 397 5.09 2.88 7.66
N GLU A 398 4.63 2.16 8.67
CA GLU A 398 5.26 0.90 9.11
C GLU A 398 5.29 -0.16 8.00
N ASN A 399 4.14 -0.44 7.37
CA ASN A 399 4.06 -1.43 6.29
C ASN A 399 4.85 -0.98 5.04
N CYS A 400 4.75 0.30 4.68
CA CYS A 400 5.41 0.84 3.49
C CYS A 400 6.95 0.85 3.66
N LEU A 401 7.47 1.25 4.83
CA LEU A 401 8.91 1.23 5.09
C LEU A 401 9.47 -0.20 5.21
N GLU A 402 8.75 -1.15 5.82
CA GLU A 402 9.14 -2.57 5.82
C GLU A 402 9.32 -3.09 4.39
N GLN A 403 8.30 -2.87 3.55
CA GLN A 403 8.25 -3.37 2.18
C GLN A 403 9.28 -2.67 1.28
N LEU A 404 9.40 -1.35 1.37
CA LEU A 404 10.44 -0.56 0.70
C LEU A 404 11.84 -1.06 1.08
N SER A 405 12.10 -1.30 2.38
CA SER A 405 13.38 -1.83 2.83
C SER A 405 13.70 -3.22 2.26
N SER A 406 12.68 -4.01 1.96
CA SER A 406 12.81 -5.38 1.44
C SER A 406 12.99 -5.41 -0.08
N VAL A 407 12.43 -4.43 -0.81
CA VAL A 407 12.71 -4.26 -2.25
C VAL A 407 14.10 -3.65 -2.48
N LEU A 408 14.55 -2.73 -1.62
CA LEU A 408 15.90 -2.15 -1.70
C LEU A 408 17.03 -3.14 -1.43
N GLU A 409 16.79 -4.26 -0.72
CA GLU A 409 17.76 -5.37 -0.59
C GLU A 409 17.96 -6.16 -1.89
N LEU A 410 17.06 -6.00 -2.88
CA LEU A 410 17.09 -6.72 -4.16
C LEU A 410 17.67 -5.85 -5.31
N ILE A 411 18.29 -4.72 -5.00
CA ILE A 411 18.83 -3.75 -5.96
C ILE A 411 20.32 -3.54 -5.69
N ASP A 412 21.12 -3.43 -6.76
CA ASP A 412 22.57 -3.28 -6.68
C ASP A 412 23.01 -1.86 -6.26
N GLU A 413 22.30 -0.83 -6.72
CA GLU A 413 22.55 0.60 -6.39
C GLU A 413 21.37 1.28 -5.66
N PRO A 414 20.96 0.82 -4.46
CA PRO A 414 19.78 1.36 -3.75
C PRO A 414 19.90 2.85 -3.39
N LYS A 415 21.13 3.38 -3.34
CA LYS A 415 21.44 4.79 -3.04
C LYS A 415 20.73 5.80 -3.94
N ILE A 416 20.46 5.46 -5.21
CA ILE A 416 19.79 6.37 -6.16
C ILE A 416 18.34 6.68 -5.75
N PHE A 417 17.73 5.83 -4.91
CA PHE A 417 16.37 6.03 -4.42
C PHE A 417 16.30 6.92 -3.17
N MET A 418 17.43 7.37 -2.62
CA MET A 418 17.41 8.29 -1.48
C MET A 418 17.30 9.75 -1.94
N ASP A 419 16.16 10.35 -1.63
CA ASP A 419 15.90 11.77 -1.85
C ASP A 419 15.57 12.49 -0.53
N LYS A 420 15.56 13.83 -0.59
CA LYS A 420 15.33 14.67 0.59
C LYS A 420 13.93 14.50 1.20
N ASN A 421 12.92 14.03 0.47
CA ASN A 421 11.60 13.80 1.05
C ASN A 421 11.58 12.48 1.82
N LEU A 422 12.11 11.41 1.23
CA LEU A 422 12.30 10.13 1.93
C LEU A 422 13.15 10.32 3.20
N GLU A 423 14.28 11.05 3.14
CA GLU A 423 15.08 11.39 4.31
C GLU A 423 14.29 12.16 5.40
N ASN A 424 13.48 13.15 5.01
CA ASN A 424 12.63 13.88 5.94
C ASN A 424 11.52 12.99 6.54
N ILE A 425 10.99 12.04 5.78
CA ILE A 425 9.98 11.09 6.25
C ILE A 425 10.60 10.13 7.26
N LEU A 426 11.76 9.54 6.93
CA LEU A 426 12.53 8.65 7.81
C LEU A 426 12.95 9.35 9.11
N ARG A 427 13.45 10.59 9.04
CA ARG A 427 13.89 11.41 10.20
C ARG A 427 12.77 11.69 11.22
N ASN A 428 11.50 11.67 10.79
CA ASN A 428 10.35 12.18 11.55
C ASN A 428 9.24 11.15 11.84
N ASN A 429 9.07 10.09 11.05
CA ASN A 429 7.93 9.16 11.13
C ASN A 429 8.37 7.74 11.52
N TRP A 430 8.90 7.59 12.74
CA TRP A 430 9.38 6.32 13.32
C TRP A 430 8.71 6.08 14.69
N SER A 431 7.37 6.14 14.68
CA SER A 431 6.49 6.07 15.85
C SER A 431 6.32 4.66 16.44
N THR A 432 6.83 3.62 15.77
CA THR A 432 6.84 2.22 16.22
C THR A 432 8.24 1.62 16.06
N ASP A 433 8.53 0.57 16.83
CA ASP A 433 9.77 -0.20 16.75
C ASP A 433 10.08 -0.61 15.30
N LYS A 434 9.10 -1.25 14.66
CA LYS A 434 9.21 -1.79 13.31
C LYS A 434 9.43 -0.71 12.25
N ALA A 435 8.76 0.44 12.34
CA ALA A 435 9.02 1.57 11.46
C ALA A 435 10.44 2.12 11.65
N ALA A 436 10.91 2.26 12.90
CA ALA A 436 12.25 2.76 13.20
C ALA A 436 13.37 1.84 12.71
N PHE A 437 13.21 0.52 12.86
CA PHE A 437 14.20 -0.47 12.42
C PHE A 437 14.22 -0.59 10.89
N SER A 438 13.04 -0.49 10.24
CA SER A 438 12.95 -0.34 8.77
C SER A 438 13.65 0.93 8.29
N SER A 439 13.51 2.04 9.01
CA SER A 439 14.23 3.29 8.69
C SER A 439 15.75 3.13 8.78
N VAL A 440 16.29 2.48 9.82
CA VAL A 440 17.73 2.22 9.93
C VAL A 440 18.23 1.34 8.78
N LYS A 441 17.46 0.30 8.42
CA LYS A 441 17.75 -0.56 7.28
C LYS A 441 17.80 0.21 5.95
N ILE A 442 16.81 1.07 5.67
CA ILE A 442 16.80 1.93 4.47
C ILE A 442 17.99 2.91 4.48
N LEU A 443 18.23 3.61 5.59
CA LEU A 443 19.35 4.55 5.75
C LEU A 443 20.71 3.86 5.52
N PHE A 444 20.86 2.61 5.96
CA PHE A 444 22.06 1.80 5.75
C PHE A 444 22.23 1.36 4.29
N LEU A 445 21.20 0.76 3.68
CA LEU A 445 21.22 0.31 2.29
C LEU A 445 21.55 1.49 1.35
N CYS A 446 20.88 2.62 1.54
CA CYS A 446 21.09 3.82 0.73
C CYS A 446 22.35 4.63 1.09
N GLN A 447 23.17 4.19 2.07
CA GLN A 447 24.38 4.89 2.52
C GLN A 447 24.15 6.39 2.86
N SER A 448 23.04 6.71 3.53
CA SER A 448 22.71 8.10 3.88
C SER A 448 23.55 8.61 5.05
N GLU A 449 24.07 9.84 4.93
CA GLU A 449 24.80 10.54 5.98
C GLU A 449 23.99 10.69 7.29
N LEU A 450 22.66 10.69 7.19
CA LEU A 450 21.78 10.75 8.36
C LEU A 450 21.87 9.52 9.25
N LEU A 451 22.29 8.36 8.74
CA LEU A 451 22.27 7.05 9.40
C LEU A 451 22.83 7.09 10.83
N LYS A 452 24.04 7.62 11.01
CA LYS A 452 24.70 7.68 12.33
C LYS A 452 23.90 8.55 13.31
N THR A 453 23.52 9.74 12.87
CA THR A 453 22.73 10.68 13.68
C THR A 453 21.34 10.13 14.03
N PHE A 454 20.76 9.32 13.13
CA PHE A 454 19.47 8.67 13.33
C PHE A 454 19.56 7.55 14.36
N ILE A 455 20.57 6.67 14.28
CA ILE A 455 20.82 5.62 15.28
C ILE A 455 21.05 6.23 16.67
N ILE A 456 21.83 7.31 16.78
CA ILE A 456 22.04 8.02 18.04
C ILE A 456 20.71 8.61 18.57
N LYS A 457 19.93 9.28 17.72
CA LYS A 457 18.61 9.85 18.08
C LYS A 457 17.61 8.77 18.51
N LEU A 458 17.65 7.62 17.85
CA LEU A 458 16.84 6.43 18.14
C LEU A 458 17.19 5.86 19.52
N LEU A 459 18.49 5.63 19.78
CA LEU A 459 18.94 5.07 21.05
C LEU A 459 18.67 5.97 22.24
N LYS A 460 18.76 7.30 22.08
CA LYS A 460 18.39 8.29 23.11
C LYS A 460 16.89 8.33 23.45
N ASN A 461 16.02 7.61 22.72
CA ASN A 461 14.58 7.56 23.01
C ASN A 461 14.24 6.39 23.96
N LEU A 462 13.73 6.73 25.15
CA LEU A 462 13.35 5.81 26.23
C LEU A 462 12.41 4.66 25.80
N TYR A 463 11.64 4.85 24.73
CA TYR A 463 10.72 3.84 24.18
C TYR A 463 11.45 2.53 23.80
N PHE A 464 12.64 2.66 23.20
CA PHE A 464 13.38 1.55 22.60
C PHE A 464 14.15 0.70 23.62
N TYR A 465 14.31 1.18 24.86
CA TYR A 465 15.06 0.53 25.94
C TYR A 465 14.57 -0.90 26.25
N LYS A 466 13.30 -1.18 25.96
CA LYS A 466 12.66 -2.48 26.21
C LYS A 466 12.39 -3.30 24.95
N SER A 467 12.67 -2.76 23.76
CA SER A 467 12.44 -3.43 22.47
C SER A 467 13.08 -4.82 22.40
N LYS A 468 12.47 -5.73 21.64
CA LYS A 468 12.99 -7.08 21.41
C LYS A 468 14.00 -7.10 20.26
N ASP A 469 13.74 -6.32 19.22
CA ASP A 469 14.48 -6.41 17.95
C ASP A 469 15.70 -5.47 17.91
N ILE A 470 16.11 -4.94 19.07
CA ILE A 470 17.32 -4.12 19.25
C ILE A 470 18.61 -4.86 18.82
N LYS A 471 18.60 -6.20 18.73
CA LYS A 471 19.67 -7.01 18.09
C LYS A 471 19.89 -6.61 16.62
N VAL A 472 18.85 -6.18 15.90
CA VAL A 472 18.95 -5.67 14.52
C VAL A 472 19.72 -4.35 14.48
N ILE A 473 19.42 -3.42 15.40
CA ILE A 473 20.16 -2.16 15.53
C ILE A 473 21.63 -2.42 15.88
N TYR A 474 21.91 -3.34 16.80
CA TYR A 474 23.29 -3.75 17.12
C TYR A 474 24.04 -4.28 15.88
N GLN A 475 23.41 -5.13 15.06
CA GLN A 475 24.02 -5.65 13.83
C GLN A 475 24.38 -4.54 12.83
N TYR A 476 23.55 -3.49 12.70
CA TYR A 476 23.90 -2.33 11.87
C TYR A 476 25.02 -1.49 12.49
N ILE A 477 25.03 -1.28 13.81
CA ILE A 477 26.12 -0.57 14.51
C ILE A 477 27.46 -1.27 14.28
N VAL A 478 27.51 -2.60 14.42
CA VAL A 478 28.72 -3.39 14.13
C VAL A 478 29.15 -3.23 12.67
N LYS A 479 28.23 -3.37 11.70
CA LYS A 479 28.54 -3.20 10.27
C LYS A 479 29.10 -1.81 9.93
N ILE A 480 28.47 -0.74 10.44
CA ILE A 480 28.91 0.65 10.22
C ILE A 480 30.30 0.86 10.80
N PHE A 481 30.54 0.40 12.03
CA PHE A 481 31.83 0.59 12.68
C PHE A 481 32.95 -0.32 12.12
N ASP A 482 32.65 -1.54 11.68
CA ASP A 482 33.64 -2.39 11.02
C ASP A 482 34.05 -1.86 9.63
N HIS A 483 33.22 -1.02 8.99
CA HIS A 483 33.58 -0.26 7.79
C HIS A 483 34.33 1.04 8.11
N ASP A 484 33.72 1.94 8.90
CA ASP A 484 34.21 3.32 9.09
C ASP A 484 35.32 3.46 10.15
N LYS A 485 35.39 2.52 11.10
CA LYS A 485 36.21 2.60 12.33
C LYS A 485 36.04 3.89 13.16
N ASP A 486 34.90 4.54 13.01
CA ASP A 486 34.51 5.77 13.72
C ASP A 486 34.33 5.53 15.23
N THR A 487 35.37 5.80 16.00
CA THR A 487 35.35 5.67 17.45
C THR A 487 34.41 6.67 18.10
N SER A 488 34.21 7.86 17.51
CA SER A 488 33.36 8.91 18.09
C SER A 488 31.89 8.48 18.11
N PHE A 489 31.42 7.94 16.99
CA PHE A 489 30.10 7.32 16.85
C PHE A 489 29.86 6.22 17.89
N ILE A 490 30.83 5.34 18.12
CA ILE A 490 30.73 4.28 19.15
C ILE A 490 30.71 4.84 20.57
N LYS A 491 31.50 5.88 20.88
CA LYS A 491 31.44 6.57 22.19
C LYS A 491 30.06 7.18 22.43
N GLU A 492 29.48 7.88 21.45
CA GLU A 492 28.17 8.51 21.61
C GLU A 492 27.02 7.49 21.68
N ILE A 493 27.10 6.39 20.92
CA ILE A 493 26.18 5.25 21.06
C ILE A 493 26.26 4.69 22.48
N PHE A 494 27.46 4.42 23.00
CA PHE A 494 27.62 3.84 24.33
C PHE A 494 27.06 4.75 25.43
N ASN A 495 27.35 6.06 25.37
CA ASN A 495 26.76 7.06 26.27
C ASN A 495 25.22 7.10 26.20
N SER A 496 24.65 6.79 25.03
CA SER A 496 23.20 6.68 24.82
C SER A 496 22.62 5.33 25.25
N ALA A 497 23.47 4.31 25.46
CA ALA A 497 23.09 2.92 25.68
C ALA A 497 23.07 2.49 27.16
N ILE A 498 23.59 3.30 28.09
CA ILE A 498 23.79 2.94 29.51
C ILE A 498 22.54 2.46 30.26
N PHE A 499 21.34 2.79 29.78
CA PHE A 499 20.05 2.43 30.38
C PHE A 499 19.32 1.28 29.66
N TYR A 500 19.95 0.66 28.65
CA TYR A 500 19.40 -0.52 27.98
C TYR A 500 19.57 -1.77 28.84
N LYS A 501 18.92 -2.85 28.41
CA LYS A 501 19.11 -4.20 28.97
C LYS A 501 20.58 -4.65 28.90
N LYS A 502 20.94 -5.62 29.75
CA LYS A 502 22.31 -6.16 29.85
C LYS A 502 22.83 -6.74 28.52
N ASP A 503 21.97 -7.34 27.71
CA ASP A 503 22.29 -7.92 26.41
C ASP A 503 22.94 -6.89 25.46
N PHE A 504 22.25 -5.79 25.19
CA PHE A 504 22.74 -4.70 24.35
C PHE A 504 23.99 -4.03 24.95
N LEU A 505 24.06 -3.90 26.28
CA LEU A 505 25.20 -3.30 26.97
C LEU A 505 26.47 -4.17 26.86
N ILE A 506 26.36 -5.48 27.03
CA ILE A 506 27.44 -6.46 26.79
C ILE A 506 27.89 -6.40 25.33
N GLY A 507 26.95 -6.28 24.38
CA GLY A 507 27.27 -6.11 22.97
C GLY A 507 28.11 -4.86 22.71
N MET A 508 27.73 -3.72 23.26
CA MET A 508 28.49 -2.48 23.11
C MET A 508 29.87 -2.55 23.81
N LEU A 509 29.95 -3.12 25.02
CA LEU A 509 31.22 -3.35 25.72
C LEU A 509 32.15 -4.28 24.91
N SER A 510 31.61 -5.27 24.21
CA SER A 510 32.37 -6.16 23.32
C SER A 510 33.04 -5.40 22.17
N ILE A 511 32.35 -4.40 21.58
CA ILE A 511 32.93 -3.51 20.56
C ILE A 511 34.07 -2.68 21.16
N LEU A 512 33.87 -2.11 22.36
CA LEU A 512 34.87 -1.30 23.06
C LEU A 512 36.14 -2.10 23.36
N ILE A 513 36.01 -3.31 23.94
CA ILE A 513 37.15 -4.19 24.26
C ILE A 513 37.89 -4.61 22.98
N LYS A 514 37.18 -5.16 21.99
CA LYS A 514 37.76 -5.67 20.72
C LYS A 514 38.61 -4.62 20.00
N ASN A 515 38.29 -3.33 20.17
CA ASN A 515 38.94 -2.22 19.48
C ASN A 515 39.71 -1.27 20.42
N LYS A 516 39.93 -1.68 21.68
CA LYS A 516 40.72 -0.95 22.70
C LYS A 516 40.27 0.49 22.98
N ILE A 517 38.95 0.72 23.00
CA ILE A 517 38.33 2.03 23.27
C ILE A 517 37.99 2.13 24.76
N GLY A 518 38.78 2.88 25.55
CA GLY A 518 38.57 3.02 27.01
C GLY A 518 38.31 4.43 27.55
N ASP A 519 38.46 5.47 26.74
CA ASP A 519 38.24 6.87 27.14
C ASP A 519 36.75 7.24 27.03
N ILE A 520 35.93 6.78 27.98
CA ILE A 520 34.47 7.01 28.02
C ILE A 520 33.97 7.15 29.47
N TYR A 521 33.59 8.36 29.88
CA TYR A 521 33.05 8.67 31.21
C TYR A 521 31.88 7.76 31.64
N SER A 522 31.00 7.38 30.71
CA SER A 522 29.87 6.48 31.00
C SER A 522 30.26 5.08 31.50
N LEU A 523 31.53 4.66 31.39
CA LEU A 523 32.03 3.41 31.98
C LEU A 523 31.99 3.47 33.51
N GLU A 524 32.38 4.61 34.10
CA GLU A 524 32.38 4.82 35.56
C GLU A 524 30.96 4.67 36.14
N ILE A 525 29.95 5.18 35.42
CA ILE A 525 28.53 5.10 35.79
C ILE A 525 28.05 3.64 35.90
N ILE A 526 28.62 2.71 35.12
CA ILE A 526 28.22 1.30 35.09
C ILE A 526 29.22 0.33 35.74
N GLU A 527 30.30 0.82 36.38
CA GLU A 527 31.28 -0.03 37.08
C GLU A 527 30.64 -0.87 38.19
N ASN A 528 29.55 -0.37 38.77
CA ASN A 528 28.76 -1.01 39.82
C ASN A 528 27.41 -1.57 39.33
N HIS A 529 27.30 -1.88 38.03
CA HIS A 529 26.10 -2.48 37.43
C HIS A 529 25.74 -3.85 38.06
N TYR A 530 24.46 -4.20 38.12
CA TYR A 530 23.97 -5.38 38.86
C TYR A 530 24.47 -6.73 38.31
N SER A 531 24.85 -6.78 37.03
CA SER A 531 25.33 -8.00 36.36
C SER A 531 26.85 -8.10 36.40
N VAL A 532 27.37 -9.27 36.78
CA VAL A 532 28.79 -9.54 36.97
C VAL A 532 29.59 -9.39 35.67
N ILE A 533 29.09 -9.91 34.55
CA ILE A 533 29.83 -9.85 33.27
C ILE A 533 30.06 -8.41 32.83
N VAL A 534 29.04 -7.53 32.98
CA VAL A 534 29.16 -6.10 32.70
C VAL A 534 30.24 -5.46 33.58
N ARG A 535 30.23 -5.71 34.90
CA ARG A 535 31.26 -5.15 35.81
C ARG A 535 32.67 -5.62 35.45
N LYS A 536 32.86 -6.90 35.12
CA LYS A 536 34.18 -7.42 34.70
C LYS A 536 34.64 -6.75 33.40
N MET A 537 33.78 -6.67 32.38
CA MET A 537 34.08 -6.01 31.10
C MET A 537 34.46 -4.54 31.29
N VAL A 538 33.73 -3.81 32.14
CA VAL A 538 34.03 -2.39 32.45
C VAL A 538 35.40 -2.24 33.10
N LYS A 539 35.73 -3.03 34.13
CA LYS A 539 37.06 -3.00 34.77
C LYS A 539 38.18 -3.36 33.79
N THR A 540 37.95 -4.36 32.93
CA THR A 540 38.90 -4.77 31.87
C THR A 540 39.20 -3.63 30.88
N ILE A 541 38.23 -2.74 30.63
CA ILE A 541 38.42 -1.53 29.81
C ILE A 541 39.15 -0.43 30.60
N LEU A 542 38.71 -0.13 31.82
CA LEU A 542 39.28 0.94 32.67
C LEU A 542 40.75 0.67 33.03
N ASN A 543 41.08 -0.57 33.37
CA ASN A 543 42.45 -1.05 33.63
C ASN A 543 43.31 -1.14 32.35
N LYS A 544 42.71 -1.00 31.16
CA LYS A 544 43.35 -1.15 29.84
C LYS A 544 43.91 -2.56 29.56
N GLU A 545 43.36 -3.57 30.23
CA GLU A 545 43.71 -4.99 30.07
C GLU A 545 43.16 -5.55 28.74
N TYR A 546 41.95 -5.14 28.36
CA TYR A 546 41.28 -5.49 27.10
C TYR A 546 41.18 -7.01 26.79
N GLU A 547 41.06 -7.86 27.83
CA GLU A 547 40.73 -9.29 27.69
C GLU A 547 39.38 -9.48 26.99
N ILE A 548 39.36 -10.19 25.86
CA ILE A 548 38.15 -10.44 25.07
C ILE A 548 37.38 -11.64 25.64
N ILE A 549 36.30 -11.36 26.37
CA ILE A 549 35.28 -12.36 26.68
C ILE A 549 34.51 -12.68 25.39
N GLN A 550 34.64 -13.91 24.88
CA GLN A 550 33.90 -14.38 23.71
C GLN A 550 32.52 -14.93 24.12
N LEU A 551 31.46 -14.23 23.72
CA LEU A 551 30.08 -14.50 24.10
C LEU A 551 29.12 -13.86 23.07
N ASP A 552 28.00 -14.50 22.68
CA ASP A 552 26.94 -13.78 21.93
C ASP A 552 26.19 -12.89 22.95
N PRO A 553 26.22 -11.56 22.79
CA PRO A 553 25.54 -10.63 23.71
C PRO A 553 24.01 -10.80 23.78
N PHE A 554 23.40 -11.63 22.92
CA PHE A 554 21.98 -11.96 22.94
C PHE A 554 21.70 -13.47 23.08
N ASP A 555 22.68 -14.27 23.48
CA ASP A 555 22.43 -15.65 23.96
C ASP A 555 22.28 -15.63 25.49
N ASN A 556 21.04 -15.68 25.95
CA ASN A 556 20.72 -15.68 27.39
C ASN A 556 21.38 -16.85 28.13
N ILE A 557 21.56 -18.01 27.51
CA ILE A 557 22.12 -19.20 28.16
C ILE A 557 23.61 -18.97 28.42
N GLN A 558 24.34 -18.40 27.46
CA GLN A 558 25.74 -18.01 27.65
C GLN A 558 25.88 -16.93 28.74
N ILE A 559 25.03 -15.90 28.71
CA ILE A 559 25.04 -14.83 29.73
C ILE A 559 24.75 -15.40 31.12
N GLU A 560 23.75 -16.27 31.26
CA GLU A 560 23.32 -16.81 32.56
C GLU A 560 24.33 -17.81 33.12
N ALA A 561 24.90 -18.68 32.30
CA ALA A 561 26.00 -19.57 32.72
C ALA A 561 27.23 -18.77 33.18
N TYR A 562 27.59 -17.68 32.48
CA TYR A 562 28.69 -16.81 32.89
C TYR A 562 28.37 -16.07 34.20
N GLU A 563 27.16 -15.54 34.37
CA GLU A 563 26.72 -14.92 35.63
C GLU A 563 26.68 -15.94 36.79
N GLU A 564 26.51 -17.24 36.54
CA GLU A 564 26.55 -18.27 37.58
C GLU A 564 27.95 -18.71 37.98
N ILE A 565 28.90 -18.75 37.04
CA ILE A 565 30.30 -19.10 37.32
C ILE A 565 31.02 -18.01 38.16
N PHE A 566 30.56 -16.76 38.09
CA PHE A 566 31.20 -15.60 38.73
C PHE A 566 30.31 -14.87 39.77
N LYS A 567 29.27 -15.52 40.29
CA LYS A 567 28.47 -15.05 41.45
C LYS A 567 29.26 -15.13 42.76
#